data_AF-A0A6V8CTY8-F1
#
_entry.id   AF-A0A6V8CTY8-F1
#
_cell.length_a   1.000
_cell.length_b   1.000
_cell.length_c   1.000
_cell.angle_alpha   90.00
_cell.angle_beta   90.00
_cell.angle_gamma   90.00
#
_symmetry.space_group_name_H-M   'P 1'
#
loop_
_entity.id
_entity.type
_entity.pdbx_description
1 polymer ?
#
loop_
_entity_poly.entity_id
_entity_poly.type
_entity_poly.pdbx_seq_one_letter_code
_entity_poly.pdbx_strand_id
1 'polypeptide(L)'
;MAPTIDEFRRYLQARRNDLDAIADPDERERVRVRIDAALQEALDFSAAVEIREELKSRVFEEVDSSARLIEAAESRPIERVDGDECSKCDAPLEADIEFCPACGHRP
;
A
#
# COMPACT_ATOMS: atom_id res chain seq x y z
N MET A 1 4.59 -11.88 -29.95
CA MET A 1 3.94 -10.62 -29.53
C MET A 1 2.83 -10.97 -28.58
N ALA A 2 2.72 -10.27 -27.45
CA ALA A 2 1.60 -10.43 -26.53
C ALA A 2 0.38 -9.66 -27.07
N PRO A 3 -0.86 -10.12 -26.79
CA PRO A 3 -2.08 -9.43 -27.22
C PRO A 3 -2.22 -8.06 -26.54
N THR A 4 -2.81 -7.11 -27.26
CA THR A 4 -3.07 -5.73 -26.82
C THR A 4 -4.46 -5.56 -26.19
N ILE A 5 -4.66 -4.48 -25.43
CA ILE A 5 -5.96 -4.13 -24.85
C ILE A 5 -7.02 -3.91 -25.94
N ASP A 6 -6.66 -3.32 -27.08
CA ASP A 6 -7.59 -3.12 -28.19
C ASP A 6 -8.01 -4.42 -28.88
N GLU A 7 -7.08 -5.37 -29.03
CA GLU A 7 -7.42 -6.71 -29.52
C GLU A 7 -8.36 -7.42 -28.54
N PHE A 8 -8.13 -7.29 -27.23
CA PHE A 8 -9.04 -7.83 -26.21
C PHE A 8 -10.43 -7.20 -26.29
N ARG A 9 -10.54 -5.87 -26.43
CA ARG A 9 -11.82 -5.16 -26.60
C ARG A 9 -12.57 -5.64 -27.85
N ARG A 10 -11.90 -5.75 -29.00
CA ARG A 10 -12.52 -6.26 -30.24
C ARG A 10 -13.00 -7.71 -30.09
N TYR A 11 -12.22 -8.55 -29.42
CA TYR A 11 -12.61 -9.92 -29.11
C TYR A 11 -13.89 -9.97 -28.25
N LEU A 12 -13.96 -9.15 -27.18
CA LEU A 12 -15.15 -9.06 -26.33
C LEU A 12 -16.38 -8.56 -27.09
N GLN A 13 -16.22 -7.54 -27.96
CA GLN A 13 -17.29 -7.02 -28.81
C GLN A 13 -17.82 -8.07 -29.79
N ALA A 14 -16.93 -8.83 -30.44
CA ALA A 14 -17.33 -9.93 -31.32
C ALA A 14 -18.12 -10.99 -30.54
N ARG A 15 -17.58 -11.42 -29.39
CA ARG A 15 -18.25 -12.38 -28.52
C ARG A 15 -19.61 -11.91 -28.02
N ARG A 16 -19.78 -10.59 -27.82
CA ARG A 16 -21.06 -10.00 -27.44
C ARG A 16 -22.12 -10.13 -28.55
N ASN A 17 -21.71 -10.02 -29.81
CA ASN A 17 -22.61 -10.18 -30.95
C ASN A 17 -23.06 -11.65 -31.10
N ASP A 18 -22.25 -12.59 -30.64
CA ASP A 18 -22.55 -14.03 -30.73
C ASP A 18 -23.42 -14.55 -29.57
N LEU A 19 -23.89 -13.68 -28.65
CA LEU A 19 -24.67 -14.09 -27.48
C LEU A 19 -26.00 -14.77 -27.85
N ASP A 20 -26.57 -14.47 -29.01
CA ASP A 20 -27.81 -15.08 -29.45
C ASP A 20 -27.70 -16.59 -29.71
N ALA A 21 -26.47 -17.11 -29.84
CA ALA A 21 -26.22 -18.54 -29.91
C ALA A 21 -26.45 -19.27 -28.55
N ILE A 22 -26.55 -18.55 -27.44
CA ILE A 22 -26.79 -19.13 -26.10
C ILE A 22 -28.28 -19.39 -25.92
N ALA A 23 -28.69 -20.66 -25.85
CA ALA A 23 -30.09 -21.05 -25.77
C ALA A 23 -30.78 -20.63 -24.45
N ASP A 24 -30.10 -20.77 -23.31
CA ASP A 24 -30.63 -20.39 -21.99
C ASP A 24 -30.61 -18.85 -21.85
N PRO A 25 -31.77 -18.17 -21.67
CA PRO A 25 -31.82 -16.73 -21.49
C PRO A 25 -31.09 -16.25 -20.23
N ASP A 26 -31.11 -17.03 -19.14
CA ASP A 26 -30.44 -16.62 -17.90
C ASP A 26 -28.92 -16.71 -18.06
N GLU A 27 -28.42 -17.77 -18.72
CA GLU A 27 -27.01 -17.86 -19.10
C GLU A 27 -26.60 -16.75 -20.04
N ARG A 28 -27.40 -16.47 -21.07
CA ARG A 28 -27.13 -15.39 -22.03
C ARG A 28 -26.96 -14.05 -21.31
N GLU A 29 -27.85 -13.75 -20.38
CA GLU A 29 -27.80 -12.53 -19.58
C GLU A 29 -26.55 -12.50 -18.68
N ARG A 30 -26.25 -13.59 -17.97
CA ARG A 30 -25.04 -13.69 -17.13
C ARG A 30 -23.77 -13.43 -17.96
N VAL A 31 -23.68 -14.02 -19.15
CA VAL A 31 -22.53 -13.83 -20.04
C VAL A 31 -22.49 -12.40 -20.57
N ARG A 32 -23.65 -11.81 -20.95
CA ARG A 32 -23.75 -10.42 -21.38
C ARG A 32 -23.19 -9.46 -20.33
N VAL A 33 -23.69 -9.54 -19.10
CA VAL A 33 -23.26 -8.70 -17.98
C VAL A 33 -21.75 -8.82 -17.74
N ARG A 34 -21.21 -10.04 -17.78
CA ARG A 34 -19.77 -10.26 -17.61
C ARG A 34 -18.95 -9.62 -18.74
N ILE A 35 -19.39 -9.74 -19.99
CA ILE A 35 -18.70 -9.14 -21.15
C ILE A 35 -18.77 -7.62 -21.05
N ASP A 36 -19.93 -7.06 -20.72
CA ASP A 36 -20.12 -5.62 -20.59
C ASP A 36 -19.27 -5.02 -19.46
N ALA A 37 -19.18 -5.71 -18.32
CA ALA A 37 -18.28 -5.33 -17.23
C ALA A 37 -16.80 -5.36 -17.65
N ALA A 38 -16.36 -6.40 -18.36
CA ALA A 38 -14.98 -6.50 -18.83
C ALA A 38 -14.64 -5.46 -19.90
N LEU A 39 -15.59 -5.10 -20.77
CA LEU A 39 -15.43 -4.03 -21.75
C LEU A 39 -15.28 -2.67 -21.07
N GLN A 40 -16.11 -2.40 -20.05
CA GLN A 40 -16.04 -1.17 -19.27
C GLN A 40 -14.68 -1.06 -18.56
N GLU A 41 -14.24 -2.12 -17.88
CA GLU A 41 -12.96 -2.13 -17.18
C GLU A 41 -11.78 -1.90 -18.15
N ALA A 42 -11.83 -2.47 -19.36
CA ALA A 42 -10.80 -2.24 -20.37
C ALA A 42 -10.76 -0.78 -20.85
N LEU A 43 -11.91 -0.11 -20.95
CA LEU A 43 -12.00 1.32 -21.27
C LEU A 43 -11.41 2.17 -20.13
N ASP A 44 -11.81 1.88 -18.89
CA ASP A 44 -11.38 2.61 -17.71
C ASP A 44 -9.86 2.45 -17.50
N PHE A 45 -9.32 1.26 -17.75
CA PHE A 45 -7.89 1.01 -17.74
C PHE A 45 -7.14 1.86 -18.78
N SER A 46 -7.60 1.86 -20.03
CA SER A 46 -6.99 2.66 -21.10
C SER A 46 -6.99 4.16 -20.73
N ALA A 47 -8.12 4.68 -20.27
CA ALA A 47 -8.23 6.07 -19.85
C ALA A 47 -7.29 6.39 -18.66
N ALA A 48 -7.21 5.50 -17.67
CA ALA A 48 -6.32 5.68 -16.53
C ALA A 48 -4.84 5.69 -16.92
N VAL A 49 -4.44 4.91 -17.93
CA VAL A 49 -3.08 4.92 -18.48
C VAL A 49 -2.81 6.22 -19.23
N GLU A 50 -3.72 6.65 -20.10
CA GLU A 50 -3.60 7.91 -20.85
C GLU A 50 -3.44 9.11 -19.91
N ILE A 51 -4.27 9.21 -18.86
CA ILE A 51 -4.16 10.29 -17.85
C ILE A 51 -2.78 10.27 -17.17
N ARG A 52 -2.22 9.09 -16.85
CA ARG A 52 -0.89 8.99 -16.23
C ARG A 52 0.23 9.42 -17.17
N GLU A 53 0.09 9.10 -18.46
CA GLU A 53 1.04 9.52 -19.49
C GLU A 53 1.00 11.05 -19.70
N GLU A 54 -0.21 11.63 -19.78
CA GLU A 54 -0.42 13.08 -19.91
C GLU A 54 0.18 13.85 -18.74
N LEU A 55 -0.03 13.37 -17.52
CA LEU A 55 0.49 13.98 -16.30
C LEU A 55 2.03 13.92 -16.22
N LYS A 56 2.72 13.21 -17.11
CA LYS A 56 4.18 13.00 -17.10
C LYS A 56 4.71 12.74 -15.68
N SER A 57 3.98 11.96 -14.88
CA SER A 57 4.15 11.91 -13.42
C SER A 57 5.38 11.10 -13.00
N ARG A 58 6.56 11.51 -13.48
CA ARG A 58 7.88 11.14 -12.98
C ARG A 58 8.85 12.30 -13.25
N VAL A 59 8.62 13.42 -12.59
CA VAL A 59 9.74 14.11 -11.96
C VAL A 59 9.72 13.61 -10.53
N PHE A 60 10.30 12.42 -10.32
CA PHE A 60 10.85 12.16 -9.00
C PHE A 60 11.99 13.16 -8.88
N GLU A 61 11.76 14.24 -8.15
CA GLU A 61 12.85 15.10 -7.75
C GLU A 61 13.75 14.24 -6.88
N GLU A 62 14.99 14.02 -7.32
CA GLU A 62 16.01 13.43 -6.45
C GLU A 62 16.12 14.35 -5.25
N VAL A 63 15.46 13.96 -4.15
CA VAL A 63 15.66 14.63 -2.87
C VAL A 63 17.10 14.32 -2.51
N ASP A 64 17.99 15.31 -2.69
CA ASP A 64 19.38 15.23 -2.29
C ASP A 64 19.38 14.76 -0.83
N SER A 65 19.80 13.51 -0.63
CA SER A 65 19.73 12.84 0.66
C SER A 65 20.88 13.34 1.53
N SER A 66 20.91 14.65 1.79
CA SER A 66 21.65 15.23 2.91
C SER A 66 20.95 14.93 4.24
N ALA A 67 20.31 13.77 4.35
CA ALA A 67 20.04 13.16 5.64
C ALA A 67 21.43 12.95 6.25
N ARG A 68 21.84 13.90 7.10
CA ARG A 68 23.09 13.85 7.83
C ARG A 68 23.21 12.44 8.38
N LEU A 69 24.16 11.67 7.86
CA LEU A 69 24.65 10.50 8.56
C LEU A 69 25.04 11.04 9.92
N ILE A 70 24.22 10.76 10.94
CA ILE A 70 24.67 10.91 12.31
C ILE A 70 25.77 9.86 12.39
N GLU A 71 27.01 10.28 12.14
CA GLU A 71 28.19 9.53 12.53
C GLU A 71 27.89 9.07 13.95
N ALA A 72 27.92 7.76 14.16
CA ALA A 72 27.70 7.15 15.46
C ALA A 72 28.66 7.83 16.44
N ALA A 73 28.16 8.88 17.09
CA ALA A 73 28.89 9.61 18.09
C ALA A 73 29.19 8.56 19.15
N GLU A 74 30.49 8.32 19.31
CA GLU A 74 31.11 7.38 20.22
C GLU A 74 30.20 7.10 21.40
N SER A 75 29.72 5.86 21.48
CA SER A 75 28.92 5.35 22.57
C SER A 75 29.62 5.65 23.89
N ARG A 76 29.25 6.75 24.54
CA ARG A 76 29.64 7.00 25.92
C ARG A 76 28.93 5.92 26.74
N PRO A 77 29.66 5.09 27.50
CA PRO A 77 29.01 4.17 28.41
C PRO A 77 28.18 5.01 29.37
N ILE A 78 26.86 4.82 29.34
CA ILE A 78 25.97 5.38 30.35
C ILE A 78 26.32 4.61 31.61
N GLU A 79 27.10 5.23 32.49
CA GLU A 79 27.27 4.74 33.86
C GLU A 79 25.87 4.71 34.47
N ARG A 80 25.37 3.50 34.74
CA ARG A 80 24.14 3.29 35.50
C ARG A 80 24.43 3.80 36.91
N VAL A 81 23.93 4.99 37.21
CA VAL A 81 23.81 5.44 38.59
C VAL A 81 22.61 4.69 39.15
N ASP A 82 22.86 3.74 40.04
CA ASP A 82 21.81 2.98 40.73
C ASP A 82 20.87 3.98 41.42
N GLY A 83 19.67 4.15 40.86
CA GLY A 83 18.58 4.96 41.42
C GLY A 83 17.72 4.15 42.37
N ASP A 84 16.97 4.86 43.21
CA ASP A 84 16.11 4.32 44.26
C ASP A 84 15.13 3.22 43.75
N GLU A 85 14.77 2.28 44.62
CA GLU A 85 13.81 1.21 44.29
C GLU A 85 12.37 1.73 44.27
N CYS A 86 11.54 1.20 43.37
CA CYS A 86 10.13 1.55 43.28
C CYS A 86 9.36 1.09 44.52
N SER A 87 8.72 2.02 45.22
CA SER A 87 7.89 1.79 46.42
C SER A 87 6.73 0.79 46.29
N LYS A 88 6.40 0.35 45.05
CA LYS A 88 5.29 -0.56 44.78
C LYS A 88 5.74 -1.97 44.36
N CYS A 89 6.87 -2.10 43.68
CA CYS A 89 7.29 -3.38 43.11
C CYS A 89 8.78 -3.67 43.28
N ASP A 90 9.48 -2.84 44.06
CA ASP A 90 10.89 -2.96 44.44
C ASP A 90 11.86 -3.09 43.24
N ALA A 91 11.41 -2.65 42.06
CA ALA A 91 12.24 -2.63 40.86
C ALA A 91 13.12 -1.37 40.88
N PRO A 92 14.39 -1.45 40.46
CA PRO A 92 15.29 -0.29 40.41
C PRO A 92 14.71 0.77 39.46
N LEU A 93 14.59 2.02 39.93
CA LEU A 93 14.16 3.13 39.08
C LEU A 93 15.37 3.76 38.40
N GLU A 94 15.23 4.02 37.11
CA GLU A 94 16.20 4.86 36.39
C GLU A 94 15.94 6.32 36.75
N ALA A 95 17.00 7.10 37.03
CA ALA A 95 16.90 8.44 37.61
C ALA A 95 16.16 9.48 36.73
N ASP A 96 15.94 9.20 35.44
CA ASP A 96 15.41 10.14 34.45
C ASP A 96 13.97 9.84 34.00
N ILE A 97 13.26 8.93 34.67
CA ILE A 97 11.87 8.55 34.30
C ILE A 97 10.88 8.79 35.45
N GLU A 98 9.84 9.58 35.19
CA GLU A 98 8.78 9.93 36.15
C GLU A 98 7.77 8.78 36.41
N PHE A 99 8.09 7.56 36.00
CA PHE A 99 7.25 6.38 36.17
C PHE A 99 8.09 5.12 36.24
N CYS A 100 7.64 4.12 37.00
CA CYS A 100 8.26 2.82 37.08
C CYS A 100 8.02 2.04 35.76
N PRO A 101 9.08 1.63 35.05
CA PRO A 101 8.93 0.91 33.78
C PRO A 101 8.46 -0.54 33.99
N ALA A 102 8.65 -1.11 35.18
CA ALA A 102 8.25 -2.49 35.49
C ALA A 102 6.75 -2.62 35.81
N CYS A 103 6.16 -1.64 36.49
CA CYS A 103 4.77 -1.74 36.97
C CYS A 103 3.87 -0.54 36.62
N GLY A 104 4.41 0.49 35.97
CA GLY A 104 3.68 1.70 35.58
C GLY A 104 3.29 2.63 36.73
N HIS A 105 3.80 2.40 37.94
CA HIS A 105 3.55 3.27 39.08
C HIS A 105 4.24 4.63 38.91
N ARG A 106 3.52 5.72 39.13
CA ARG A 106 4.11 7.06 39.24
C ARG A 106 4.26 7.39 40.73
N PRO A 107 5.46 7.76 41.20
CA PRO A 107 5.68 8.16 42.58
C PRO A 107 4.90 9.42 42.95
#